data_AF-A0A651G5F3-F1
#
_entry.id   AF-A0A651G5F3-F1
#
_cell.length_a   1.000
_cell.length_b   1.000
_cell.length_c   1.000
_cell.angle_alpha   90.00
_cell.angle_beta   90.00
_cell.angle_gamma   90.00
#
_symmetry.space_group_name_H-M   'P 1'
#
loop_
_entity.id
_entity.type
_entity.pdbx_description
1 polymer ?
#
loop_
_entity_poly.entity_id
_entity_poly.type
_entity_poly.pdbx_seq_one_letter_code
_entity_poly.pdbx_strand_id
1 'polypeptide(L)'
;MLTGTKYRLIAAALLASIALVAPDREAEARAGSDPRTCMNLALEYAEALASRDTLDATLETHRANLLRLEALAEDVEAPPRELVNEAKAHARTREARDVDRDVRGALRLLDNARSIVAGWRGNYCPVARPDGGADLSGQPRCDAFSATFVDELRIERRTPEQTNEREQLTAERQTILKARITRDDRNDLLELWRLRSEGFDTLMRLERLQTLRGLALDLIEELRSTGCIPADPDKS
;
A
#
# COMPACT_ATOMS: atom_id res chain seq x y z
N MET A 1 -56.37 24.08 -47.25
CA MET A 1 -55.66 24.93 -46.27
C MET A 1 -55.60 24.20 -44.94
N LEU A 2 -54.38 24.00 -44.43
CA LEU A 2 -53.98 23.46 -43.10
C LEU A 2 -54.40 21.99 -42.82
N THR A 3 -53.62 20.96 -43.18
CA THR A 3 -52.46 20.39 -42.41
C THR A 3 -52.75 20.36 -40.90
N GLY A 4 -52.90 19.19 -40.28
CA GLY A 4 -51.78 18.34 -39.87
C GLY A 4 -51.49 18.54 -38.38
N THR A 5 -51.22 17.44 -37.66
CA THR A 5 -50.56 17.42 -36.34
C THR A 5 -51.28 18.05 -35.13
N LYS A 6 -52.39 17.45 -34.64
CA LYS A 6 -52.78 17.55 -33.21
C LYS A 6 -53.27 16.25 -32.55
N TYR A 7 -53.16 15.10 -33.22
CA TYR A 7 -53.52 13.78 -32.65
C TYR A 7 -52.31 12.84 -32.44
N ARG A 8 -51.11 13.40 -32.24
CA ARG A 8 -49.88 12.63 -31.91
C ARG A 8 -49.23 12.98 -30.57
N LEU A 9 -49.85 13.84 -29.76
CA LEU A 9 -49.31 14.23 -28.45
C LEU A 9 -49.94 13.51 -27.24
N ILE A 10 -50.95 12.67 -27.45
CA ILE A 10 -51.57 11.87 -26.37
C ILE A 10 -51.10 10.41 -26.41
N ALA A 11 -50.45 9.96 -27.50
CA ALA A 11 -49.83 8.64 -27.60
C ALA A 11 -48.35 8.60 -27.14
N ALA A 12 -47.74 9.75 -26.82
CA ALA A 12 -46.37 9.85 -26.30
C ALA A 12 -46.28 10.15 -24.79
N ALA A 13 -47.41 10.45 -24.14
CA ALA A 13 -47.46 10.68 -22.69
C ALA A 13 -47.85 9.44 -21.87
N LEU A 14 -48.19 8.33 -22.53
CA LEU A 14 -48.52 7.04 -21.90
C LEU A 14 -47.39 5.99 -22.00
N LEU A 15 -46.19 6.40 -22.41
CA LEU A 15 -44.94 5.61 -22.39
C LEU A 15 -43.89 6.20 -21.43
N ALA A 16 -44.30 7.08 -20.52
CA ALA A 16 -43.49 7.52 -19.37
C ALA A 16 -43.84 6.74 -18.08
N SER A 17 -44.55 5.62 -18.22
CA SER A 17 -44.72 4.63 -17.16
C SER A 17 -43.65 3.56 -17.34
N ILE A 18 -42.73 3.50 -16.37
CA ILE A 18 -41.89 2.33 -16.07
C ILE A 18 -40.74 2.13 -17.07
N ALA A 19 -39.78 3.05 -17.05
CA ALA A 19 -38.43 2.77 -17.48
C ALA A 19 -37.44 3.26 -16.40
N LEU A 20 -37.05 2.30 -15.56
CA LEU A 20 -35.85 2.27 -14.74
C LEU A 20 -35.74 3.27 -13.57
N VAL A 21 -36.61 3.10 -12.57
CA VAL A 21 -36.04 2.74 -11.25
C VAL A 21 -35.68 1.27 -11.40
N ALA A 22 -34.46 0.98 -11.85
CA ALA A 22 -33.86 -0.28 -11.50
C ALA A 22 -33.47 -0.10 -10.03
N PRO A 23 -34.17 -0.71 -9.06
CA PRO A 23 -33.48 -1.01 -7.83
C PRO A 23 -32.33 -1.92 -8.27
N ASP A 24 -31.11 -1.41 -8.16
CA ASP A 24 -30.14 -2.13 -7.36
C ASP A 24 -29.97 -3.61 -7.74
N ARG A 25 -29.87 -3.92 -9.06
CA ARG A 25 -29.50 -5.29 -9.49
C ARG A 25 -28.06 -5.63 -9.15
N GLU A 26 -27.23 -4.61 -8.90
CA GLU A 26 -25.94 -4.80 -8.21
C GLU A 26 -26.11 -5.07 -6.71
N ALA A 27 -27.22 -4.64 -6.09
CA ALA A 27 -27.56 -5.03 -4.72
C ALA A 27 -28.25 -6.40 -4.62
N GLU A 28 -28.95 -6.89 -5.65
CA GLU A 28 -29.49 -8.26 -5.65
C GLU A 28 -28.40 -9.34 -5.78
N ALA A 29 -27.21 -9.01 -6.29
CA ALA A 29 -26.02 -9.87 -6.13
C ALA A 29 -25.55 -9.97 -4.66
N ARG A 30 -26.05 -9.09 -3.76
CA ARG A 30 -25.77 -9.06 -2.31
C ARG A 30 -26.76 -9.89 -1.49
N ALA A 31 -27.64 -10.68 -2.10
CA ALA A 31 -28.72 -11.41 -1.41
C ALA A 31 -28.28 -12.48 -0.38
N GLY A 32 -26.98 -12.57 -0.05
CA GLY A 32 -26.46 -13.39 1.05
C GLY A 32 -25.21 -12.84 1.74
N SER A 33 -24.72 -11.63 1.39
CA SER A 33 -23.57 -11.00 2.05
C SER A 33 -24.05 -9.89 2.99
N ASP A 34 -23.43 -9.79 4.17
CA ASP A 34 -23.68 -8.70 5.11
C ASP A 34 -23.50 -7.35 4.39
N PRO A 35 -24.46 -6.41 4.47
CA PRO A 35 -24.33 -5.07 3.87
C PRO A 35 -23.04 -4.32 4.23
N ARG A 36 -22.37 -4.72 5.32
CA ARG A 36 -21.12 -4.13 5.80
C ARG A 36 -19.87 -4.93 5.43
N THR A 37 -19.99 -6.05 4.72
CA THR A 37 -18.88 -6.98 4.43
C THR A 37 -17.65 -6.27 3.87
N CYS A 38 -17.86 -5.39 2.89
CA CYS A 38 -16.78 -4.68 2.22
C CYS A 38 -16.07 -3.71 3.18
N MET A 39 -16.84 -2.81 3.80
CA MET A 39 -16.32 -1.90 4.82
C MET A 39 -15.55 -2.64 5.94
N ASN A 40 -16.11 -3.72 6.48
CA ASN A 40 -15.48 -4.49 7.56
C ASN A 40 -14.14 -5.09 7.11
N LEU A 41 -14.05 -5.64 5.90
CA LEU A 41 -12.80 -6.19 5.37
C LEU A 41 -11.70 -5.11 5.26
N ALA A 42 -12.04 -3.91 4.79
CA ALA A 42 -11.11 -2.80 4.72
C ALA A 42 -10.71 -2.32 6.12
N LEU A 43 -11.68 -2.20 7.02
CA LEU A 43 -11.48 -1.76 8.40
C LEU A 43 -10.57 -2.70 9.19
N GLU A 44 -10.80 -4.02 9.14
CA GLU A 44 -9.98 -5.01 9.83
C GLU A 44 -8.49 -4.89 9.43
N TYR A 45 -8.24 -4.69 8.13
CA TYR A 45 -6.88 -4.51 7.65
C TYR A 45 -6.31 -3.13 8.03
N ALA A 46 -7.13 -2.08 8.00
CA ALA A 46 -6.75 -0.74 8.43
C ALA A 46 -6.38 -0.70 9.93
N GLU A 47 -7.13 -1.38 10.79
CA GLU A 47 -6.84 -1.51 12.22
C GLU A 47 -5.53 -2.29 12.46
N ALA A 48 -5.29 -3.36 11.67
CA ALA A 48 -4.04 -4.09 11.72
C ALA A 48 -2.82 -3.24 11.29
N LEU A 49 -3.01 -2.30 10.37
CA LEU A 49 -1.99 -1.31 9.98
C LEU A 49 -1.80 -0.22 11.04
N ALA A 50 -2.89 0.34 11.54
CA ALA A 50 -2.89 1.41 12.53
C ALA A 50 -2.21 0.99 13.83
N SER A 51 -2.40 -0.27 14.25
CA SER A 51 -1.80 -0.87 15.45
C SER A 51 -0.29 -1.11 15.37
N ARG A 52 0.38 -0.82 14.23
CA ARG A 52 1.84 -0.87 14.09
C ARG A 52 2.50 0.40 14.62
N ASP A 53 2.48 0.56 15.93
CA ASP A 53 3.08 1.66 16.68
C ASP A 53 4.62 1.73 16.57
N THR A 54 5.29 0.59 16.42
CA THR A 54 6.76 0.51 16.30
C THR A 54 7.29 0.76 14.88
N LEU A 55 6.41 0.99 13.89
CA LEU A 55 6.82 1.11 12.49
C LEU A 55 7.77 2.28 12.25
N ASP A 56 7.49 3.44 12.85
CA ASP A 56 8.34 4.64 12.73
C ASP A 56 9.75 4.37 13.24
N ALA A 57 9.88 3.79 14.44
CA ALA A 57 11.17 3.43 15.03
C ALA A 57 11.92 2.36 14.21
N THR A 58 11.19 1.38 13.68
CA THR A 58 11.75 0.33 12.81
C THR A 58 12.34 0.94 11.53
N LEU A 59 11.60 1.88 10.93
CA LEU A 59 11.98 2.54 9.69
C LEU A 59 13.21 3.43 9.88
N GLU A 60 13.26 4.24 10.94
CA GLU A 60 14.44 5.06 11.26
C GLU A 60 15.68 4.21 11.56
N THR A 61 15.52 3.12 12.32
CA THR A 61 16.64 2.22 12.61
C THR A 61 17.14 1.53 11.34
N HIS A 62 16.24 1.10 10.46
CA HIS A 62 16.60 0.51 9.18
C HIS A 62 17.30 1.50 8.24
N ARG A 63 16.86 2.77 8.20
CA ARG A 63 17.56 3.86 7.50
C ARG A 63 18.98 4.05 8.01
N ALA A 64 19.16 4.12 9.33
CA ALA A 64 20.49 4.25 9.94
C ALA A 64 21.41 3.06 9.59
N ASN A 65 20.87 1.84 9.58
CA ASN A 65 21.61 0.66 9.15
C ASN A 65 22.02 0.71 7.68
N LEU A 66 21.15 1.19 6.79
CA LEU A 66 21.46 1.34 5.37
C LEU A 66 22.52 2.41 5.14
N LEU A 67 22.41 3.58 5.78
CA LEU A 67 23.41 4.65 5.74
C LEU A 67 24.79 4.15 6.19
N ARG A 68 24.84 3.28 7.20
CA ARG A 68 26.10 2.65 7.63
C ARG A 68 26.69 1.74 6.54
N LEU A 69 25.85 0.95 5.86
CA LEU A 69 26.32 0.10 4.76
C LEU A 69 26.82 0.93 3.57
N GLU A 70 26.20 2.06 3.30
CA GLU A 70 26.65 3.04 2.29
C GLU A 70 28.00 3.63 2.66
N ALA A 71 28.17 4.09 3.90
CA ALA A 71 29.45 4.59 4.38
C ALA A 71 30.58 3.54 4.27
N LEU A 72 30.28 2.26 4.55
CA LEU A 72 31.25 1.18 4.33
C LEU A 72 31.62 1.00 2.86
N ALA A 73 30.67 1.18 1.93
CA ALA A 73 30.94 1.05 0.51
C ALA A 73 31.71 2.24 -0.08
N GLU A 74 31.65 3.39 0.57
CA GLU A 74 32.40 4.60 0.20
C GLU A 74 33.84 4.60 0.72
N ASP A 75 34.17 3.76 1.71
CA ASP A 75 35.53 3.59 2.20
C ASP A 75 36.40 2.85 1.18
N VAL A 76 37.16 3.63 0.41
CA VAL A 76 38.08 3.13 -0.62
C VAL A 76 39.45 2.71 -0.07
N GLU A 77 39.74 2.98 1.21
CA GLU A 77 41.03 2.66 1.83
C GLU A 77 41.03 1.24 2.42
N ALA A 78 39.86 0.78 2.88
CA ALA A 78 39.71 -0.56 3.45
C ALA A 78 39.64 -1.67 2.36
N PRO A 79 40.25 -2.85 2.60
CA PRO A 79 40.06 -4.01 1.74
C PRO A 79 38.59 -4.47 1.71
N PRO A 80 38.04 -4.87 0.54
CA PRO A 80 36.64 -5.31 0.42
C PRO A 80 36.20 -6.38 1.43
N ARG A 81 37.11 -7.32 1.72
CA ARG A 81 36.88 -8.38 2.70
C ARG A 81 36.62 -7.83 4.11
N GLU A 82 37.32 -6.78 4.51
CA GLU A 82 37.16 -6.17 5.82
C GLU A 82 35.81 -5.45 5.92
N LEU A 83 35.44 -4.71 4.87
CA LEU A 83 34.14 -4.05 4.75
C LEU A 83 32.97 -5.04 4.86
N VAL A 84 33.05 -6.17 4.16
CA VAL A 84 32.03 -7.23 4.24
C VAL A 84 31.98 -7.87 5.62
N ASN A 85 33.14 -8.10 6.25
CA ASN A 85 33.18 -8.65 7.60
C ASN A 85 32.55 -7.70 8.62
N GLU A 86 32.79 -6.40 8.49
CA GLU A 86 32.17 -5.40 9.34
C GLU A 86 30.64 -5.35 9.12
N ALA A 87 30.18 -5.30 7.87
CA ALA A 87 28.76 -5.34 7.54
C ALA A 87 28.07 -6.59 8.14
N LYS A 88 28.70 -7.76 8.01
CA LYS A 88 28.20 -9.02 8.58
C LYS A 88 28.26 -9.05 10.11
N ALA A 89 29.26 -8.42 10.73
CA ALA A 89 29.35 -8.32 12.18
C ALA A 89 28.21 -7.45 12.73
N HIS A 90 27.93 -6.32 12.07
CA HIS A 90 26.81 -5.44 12.42
C HIS A 90 25.46 -6.17 12.35
N ALA A 91 25.21 -6.93 11.28
CA ALA A 91 23.98 -7.71 11.10
C ALA A 91 23.78 -8.82 12.17
N ARG A 92 24.83 -9.20 12.91
CA ARG A 92 24.75 -10.21 13.98
C ARG A 92 24.48 -9.63 15.36
N THR A 93 24.48 -8.30 15.49
CA THR A 93 24.14 -7.64 16.75
C THR A 93 22.71 -7.99 17.17
N ARG A 94 22.44 -7.88 18.48
CA ARG A 94 21.08 -8.11 19.00
C ARG A 94 20.09 -7.11 18.40
N GLU A 95 20.48 -5.85 18.35
CA GLU A 95 19.68 -4.76 17.78
C GLU A 95 19.30 -5.03 16.33
N ALA A 96 20.26 -5.38 15.47
CA ALA A 96 19.96 -5.72 14.07
C ALA A 96 18.98 -6.90 13.92
N ARG A 97 19.07 -7.90 14.81
CA ARG A 97 18.14 -9.04 14.82
C ARG A 97 16.74 -8.69 15.31
N ASP A 98 16.64 -7.79 16.28
CA ASP A 98 15.36 -7.31 16.79
C ASP A 98 14.66 -6.48 15.71
N VAL A 99 15.39 -5.58 15.04
CA VAL A 99 14.89 -4.84 13.87
C VAL A 99 14.47 -5.78 12.74
N ASP A 100 15.29 -6.78 12.39
CA ASP A 100 14.92 -7.76 11.35
C ASP A 100 13.63 -8.52 11.67
N ARG A 101 13.39 -8.83 12.96
CA ARG A 101 12.13 -9.46 13.39
C ARG A 101 10.94 -8.52 13.14
N ASP A 102 11.09 -7.25 13.50
CA ASP A 102 10.03 -6.24 13.37
C ASP A 102 9.76 -5.93 11.89
N VAL A 103 10.82 -5.78 11.09
CA VAL A 103 10.75 -5.68 9.62
C VAL A 103 9.99 -6.86 9.04
N ARG A 104 10.33 -8.10 9.40
CA ARG A 104 9.58 -9.28 8.90
C ARG A 104 8.11 -9.25 9.30
N GLY A 105 7.79 -8.81 10.51
CA GLY A 105 6.42 -8.63 10.97
C GLY A 105 5.64 -7.59 10.15
N ALA A 106 6.28 -6.44 9.90
CA ALA A 106 5.76 -5.35 9.09
C ALA A 106 5.54 -5.78 7.62
N LEU A 107 6.53 -6.41 7.01
CA LEU A 107 6.47 -6.84 5.61
C LEU A 107 5.41 -7.91 5.36
N ARG A 108 5.15 -8.82 6.31
CA ARG A 108 4.02 -9.76 6.20
C ARG A 108 2.68 -9.05 6.09
N LEU A 109 2.50 -7.95 6.82
CA LEU A 109 1.27 -7.18 6.75
C LEU A 109 1.11 -6.55 5.35
N LEU A 110 2.19 -6.02 4.78
CA LEU A 110 2.21 -5.53 3.40
C LEU A 110 1.89 -6.64 2.39
N ASP A 111 2.47 -7.83 2.55
CA ASP A 111 2.24 -8.96 1.65
C ASP A 111 0.79 -9.47 1.70
N ASN A 112 0.14 -9.33 2.85
CA ASN A 112 -1.29 -9.64 3.03
C ASN A 112 -2.23 -8.68 2.27
N ALA A 113 -1.77 -7.49 1.84
CA ALA A 113 -2.58 -6.53 1.10
C ALA A 113 -3.21 -7.15 -0.16
N ARG A 114 -2.48 -8.03 -0.85
CA ARG A 114 -2.99 -8.75 -2.04
C ARG A 114 -4.18 -9.66 -1.71
N SER A 115 -4.16 -10.30 -0.54
CA SER A 115 -5.27 -11.14 -0.07
C SER A 115 -6.51 -10.29 0.22
N ILE A 116 -6.33 -9.10 0.80
CA ILE A 116 -7.43 -8.16 1.06
C ILE A 116 -8.07 -7.69 -0.25
N VAL A 117 -7.26 -7.30 -1.24
CA VAL A 117 -7.75 -6.93 -2.56
C VAL A 117 -8.48 -8.09 -3.25
N ALA A 118 -7.98 -9.31 -3.12
CA ALA A 118 -8.64 -10.50 -3.67
C ALA A 118 -9.99 -10.78 -2.97
N GLY A 119 -10.02 -10.71 -1.64
CA GLY A 119 -11.25 -10.83 -0.84
C GLY A 119 -12.28 -9.77 -1.19
N TRP A 120 -11.84 -8.51 -1.39
CA TRP A 120 -12.69 -7.41 -1.82
C TRP A 120 -13.40 -7.69 -3.15
N ARG A 121 -12.64 -8.18 -4.14
CA ARG A 121 -13.18 -8.56 -5.45
C ARG A 121 -14.13 -9.75 -5.37
N GLY A 122 -13.82 -10.75 -4.55
CA GLY A 122 -14.64 -11.94 -4.36
C GLY A 122 -16.01 -11.64 -3.76
N ASN A 123 -16.12 -10.57 -2.96
CA ASN A 123 -17.37 -10.11 -2.36
C ASN A 123 -18.17 -9.14 -3.24
N TYR A 124 -17.76 -8.90 -4.49
CA TYR A 124 -18.38 -7.94 -5.40
C TYR A 124 -18.51 -6.52 -4.81
N CYS A 125 -17.48 -6.10 -4.09
CA CYS A 125 -17.44 -4.79 -3.46
C CYS A 125 -17.31 -3.64 -4.48
N PRO A 126 -17.82 -2.44 -4.16
CA PRO A 126 -17.78 -1.30 -5.07
C PRO A 126 -16.35 -0.87 -5.39
N VAL A 127 -16.21 -0.14 -6.51
CA VAL A 127 -14.93 0.40 -6.97
C VAL A 127 -14.69 1.79 -6.35
N ALA A 128 -13.41 2.14 -6.16
CA ALA A 128 -13.00 3.45 -5.66
C ALA A 128 -13.59 4.59 -6.50
N ARG A 129 -14.03 5.64 -5.81
CA ARG A 129 -14.50 6.87 -6.44
C ARG A 129 -13.47 7.99 -6.28
N PRO A 130 -13.15 8.74 -7.35
CA PRO A 130 -12.17 9.84 -7.27
C PRO A 130 -12.55 10.96 -6.29
N ASP A 131 -13.85 11.10 -6.03
CA ASP A 131 -14.43 12.12 -5.15
C ASP A 131 -14.58 11.65 -3.69
N GLY A 132 -14.09 10.46 -3.34
CA GLY A 132 -14.26 9.89 -2.01
C GLY A 132 -15.72 9.61 -1.63
N GLY A 133 -16.63 9.51 -2.61
CA GLY A 133 -18.05 9.36 -2.34
C GLY A 133 -18.74 10.68 -1.98
N ALA A 134 -18.25 11.81 -2.50
CA ALA A 134 -19.03 13.05 -2.52
C ALA A 134 -20.43 12.76 -3.08
N ASP A 135 -21.46 13.35 -2.45
CA ASP A 135 -22.89 13.11 -2.71
C ASP A 135 -23.47 11.78 -2.23
N LEU A 136 -22.67 10.89 -1.62
CA LEU A 136 -23.19 9.69 -0.96
C LEU A 136 -23.50 9.95 0.53
N SER A 137 -24.36 9.13 1.12
CA SER A 137 -24.65 9.16 2.56
C SER A 137 -24.90 7.75 3.09
N GLY A 138 -24.71 7.53 4.38
CA GLY A 138 -24.85 6.22 5.01
C GLY A 138 -23.86 5.18 4.46
N GLN A 139 -24.29 3.92 4.37
CA GLN A 139 -23.44 2.80 3.96
C GLN A 139 -22.72 3.00 2.61
N PRO A 140 -23.38 3.51 1.54
CA PRO A 140 -22.70 3.80 0.28
C PRO A 140 -21.48 4.73 0.40
N ARG A 141 -21.51 5.70 1.33
CA ARG A 141 -20.37 6.60 1.58
C ARG A 141 -19.25 5.86 2.31
N CYS A 142 -19.58 5.05 3.31
CA CYS A 142 -18.62 4.21 4.03
C CYS A 142 -17.89 3.23 3.10
N ASP A 143 -18.63 2.62 2.18
CA ASP A 143 -18.07 1.71 1.18
C ASP A 143 -17.19 2.44 0.17
N ALA A 144 -17.50 3.70 -0.18
CA ALA A 144 -16.67 4.51 -1.07
C ALA A 144 -15.31 4.84 -0.45
N PHE A 145 -15.25 5.25 0.83
CA PHE A 145 -13.99 5.45 1.54
C PHE A 145 -13.16 4.16 1.61
N SER A 146 -13.82 3.06 1.96
CA SER A 146 -13.21 1.73 2.03
C SER A 146 -12.66 1.29 0.67
N ALA A 147 -13.40 1.54 -0.42
CA ALA A 147 -12.98 1.22 -1.77
C ALA A 147 -11.74 2.03 -2.20
N THR A 148 -11.69 3.32 -1.86
CA THR A 148 -10.52 4.18 -2.11
C THR A 148 -9.28 3.67 -1.38
N PHE A 149 -9.41 3.32 -0.10
CA PHE A 149 -8.32 2.73 0.66
C PHE A 149 -7.84 1.40 0.06
N VAL A 150 -8.76 0.50 -0.31
CA VAL A 150 -8.42 -0.79 -0.93
C VAL A 150 -7.78 -0.62 -2.31
N ASP A 151 -8.19 0.39 -3.09
CA ASP A 151 -7.54 0.68 -4.36
C ASP A 151 -6.11 1.18 -4.13
N GLU A 152 -5.90 2.03 -3.13
CA GLU A 152 -4.56 2.44 -2.73
C GLU A 152 -3.68 1.23 -2.38
N LEU A 153 -4.18 0.17 -1.72
CA LEU A 153 -3.39 -1.06 -1.46
C LEU A 153 -2.75 -1.67 -2.70
N ARG A 154 -3.34 -1.49 -3.89
CA ARG A 154 -2.89 -2.06 -5.16
C ARG A 154 -1.79 -1.24 -5.82
N ILE A 155 -1.67 0.02 -5.43
CA ILE A 155 -0.85 1.00 -6.13
C ILE A 155 0.59 0.93 -5.60
N GLU A 156 1.47 0.33 -6.38
CA GLU A 156 2.92 0.40 -6.13
C GLU A 156 3.46 1.68 -6.77
N ARG A 157 3.49 2.79 -6.01
CA ARG A 157 4.15 4.04 -6.42
C ARG A 157 5.60 4.03 -5.96
N ARG A 158 6.52 4.29 -6.89
CA ARG A 158 7.90 4.66 -6.59
C ARG A 158 8.07 6.14 -6.89
N THR A 159 8.83 6.84 -6.05
CA THR A 159 9.21 8.22 -6.37
C THR A 159 10.31 8.22 -7.44
N PRO A 160 10.52 9.35 -8.14
CA PRO A 160 11.66 9.51 -9.05
C PRO A 160 13.00 9.23 -8.36
N GLU A 161 13.17 9.67 -7.11
CA GLU A 161 14.38 9.46 -6.32
C GLU A 161 14.64 7.96 -6.11
N GLN A 162 13.61 7.21 -5.69
CA GLN A 162 13.70 5.76 -5.50
C GLN A 162 14.04 5.01 -6.80
N THR A 163 13.56 5.53 -7.93
CA THR A 163 13.87 4.96 -9.26
C THR A 163 15.32 5.22 -9.62
N ASN A 164 15.79 6.46 -9.47
CA ASN A 164 17.17 6.86 -9.75
C ASN A 164 18.17 6.06 -8.90
N GLU A 165 17.89 5.87 -7.61
CA GLU A 165 18.76 5.15 -6.69
C GLU A 165 18.87 3.66 -7.05
N ARG A 166 17.76 3.04 -7.47
CA ARG A 166 17.76 1.67 -8.00
C ARG A 166 18.58 1.53 -9.28
N GLU A 167 18.52 2.53 -10.16
CA GLU A 167 19.34 2.58 -11.37
C GLU A 167 20.83 2.75 -11.04
N GLN A 168 21.16 3.59 -10.06
CA GLN A 168 22.53 3.77 -9.56
C GLN A 168 23.09 2.46 -8.99
N LEU A 169 22.34 1.77 -8.13
CA LEU A 169 22.73 0.45 -7.61
C LEU A 169 22.94 -0.56 -8.75
N THR A 170 22.10 -0.52 -9.79
CA THR A 170 22.25 -1.39 -10.97
C THR A 170 23.52 -1.07 -11.76
N ALA A 171 23.84 0.22 -11.93
CA ALA A 171 25.05 0.68 -12.59
C ALA A 171 26.30 0.31 -11.78
N GLU A 172 26.27 0.49 -10.46
CA GLU A 172 27.34 0.11 -9.52
C GLU A 172 27.71 -1.37 -9.69
N ARG A 173 26.70 -2.26 -9.72
CA ARG A 173 26.92 -3.68 -9.97
C ARG A 173 27.67 -3.95 -11.27
N GLN A 174 27.33 -3.25 -12.35
CA GLN A 174 28.01 -3.41 -13.64
C GLN A 174 29.45 -2.91 -13.58
N THR A 175 29.71 -1.85 -12.83
CA THR A 175 31.07 -1.35 -12.57
C THR A 175 31.91 -2.40 -11.82
N ILE A 176 31.39 -2.98 -10.75
CA ILE A 176 32.07 -4.04 -9.98
C ILE A 176 32.41 -5.25 -10.88
N LEU A 177 31.46 -5.68 -11.71
CA LEU A 177 31.66 -6.82 -12.61
C LEU A 177 32.74 -6.58 -13.66
N LYS A 178 32.89 -5.34 -14.15
CA LYS A 178 33.87 -4.96 -15.17
C LYS A 178 35.23 -4.56 -14.59
N ALA A 179 35.32 -4.40 -13.27
CA ALA A 179 36.54 -3.98 -12.60
C ALA A 179 37.67 -5.01 -12.76
N ARG A 180 38.89 -4.49 -12.98
CA ARG A 180 40.14 -5.26 -13.06
C ARG A 180 40.69 -5.52 -11.66
N ILE A 181 40.01 -6.39 -10.93
CA ILE A 181 40.32 -6.78 -9.55
C ILE A 181 40.41 -8.31 -9.43
N THR A 182 40.87 -8.79 -8.28
CA THR A 182 40.87 -10.22 -8.00
C THR A 182 39.44 -10.76 -7.96
N ARG A 183 39.29 -12.08 -8.13
CA ARG A 183 37.97 -12.72 -8.05
C ARG A 183 37.36 -12.57 -6.65
N ASP A 184 38.19 -12.66 -5.62
CA ASP A 184 37.73 -12.63 -4.23
C ASP A 184 37.26 -11.23 -3.85
N ASP A 185 38.04 -10.18 -4.19
CA ASP A 185 37.61 -8.79 -3.99
C ASP A 185 36.30 -8.48 -4.73
N ARG A 186 36.14 -9.01 -5.95
CA ARG A 186 34.88 -8.85 -6.69
C ARG A 186 33.70 -9.50 -5.96
N ASN A 187 33.87 -10.70 -5.43
CA ASN A 187 32.80 -11.38 -4.70
C ASN A 187 32.43 -10.62 -3.42
N ASP A 188 33.42 -10.08 -2.71
CA ASP A 188 33.20 -9.31 -1.50
C ASP A 188 32.48 -7.98 -1.83
N LEU A 189 32.91 -7.24 -2.86
CA LEU A 189 32.19 -6.04 -3.32
C LEU A 189 30.76 -6.35 -3.78
N LEU A 190 30.55 -7.46 -4.48
CA LEU A 190 29.20 -7.90 -4.87
C LEU A 190 28.33 -8.27 -3.67
N GLU A 191 28.92 -8.82 -2.62
CA GLU A 191 28.21 -9.11 -1.37
C GLU A 191 27.82 -7.82 -0.64
N LEU A 192 28.72 -6.83 -0.56
CA LEU A 192 28.40 -5.52 0.02
C LEU A 192 27.30 -4.81 -0.78
N TRP A 193 27.41 -4.81 -2.11
CA TRP A 193 26.36 -4.33 -3.02
C TRP A 193 25.02 -5.04 -2.77
N ARG A 194 25.03 -6.37 -2.61
CA ARG A 194 23.82 -7.17 -2.35
C ARG A 194 23.16 -6.72 -1.05
N LEU A 195 23.92 -6.59 0.03
CA LEU A 195 23.40 -6.14 1.33
C LEU A 195 22.77 -4.75 1.25
N ARG A 196 23.41 -3.80 0.54
CA ARG A 196 22.87 -2.45 0.31
C ARG A 196 21.60 -2.49 -0.54
N SER A 197 21.59 -3.24 -1.65
CA SER A 197 20.44 -3.35 -2.53
C SER A 197 19.22 -3.99 -1.83
N GLU A 198 19.44 -5.04 -1.03
CA GLU A 198 18.37 -5.67 -0.24
C GLU A 198 17.89 -4.75 0.88
N GLY A 199 18.80 -4.03 1.53
CA GLY A 199 18.49 -3.01 2.53
C GLY A 199 17.63 -1.89 1.95
N PHE A 200 17.99 -1.38 0.78
CA PHE A 200 17.22 -0.37 0.05
C PHE A 200 15.83 -0.89 -0.33
N ASP A 201 15.72 -2.05 -0.98
CA ASP A 201 14.42 -2.64 -1.35
C ASP A 201 13.52 -2.86 -0.11
N THR A 202 14.11 -3.21 1.03
CA THR A 202 13.40 -3.33 2.31
C THR A 202 12.91 -1.98 2.81
N LEU A 203 13.74 -0.93 2.75
CA LEU A 203 13.36 0.42 3.16
C LEU A 203 12.15 0.92 2.35
N MET A 204 12.16 0.72 1.03
CA MET A 204 11.05 1.13 0.15
C MET A 204 9.73 0.47 0.55
N ARG A 205 9.78 -0.81 0.95
CA ARG A 205 8.59 -1.53 1.41
C ARG A 205 8.12 -1.04 2.78
N LEU A 206 9.02 -0.67 3.68
CA LEU A 206 8.67 -0.07 4.98
C LEU A 206 8.05 1.33 4.80
N GLU A 207 8.60 2.17 3.94
CA GLU A 207 8.03 3.49 3.61
C GLU A 207 6.64 3.37 2.98
N ARG A 208 6.46 2.36 2.12
CA ARG A 208 5.15 2.03 1.58
C ARG A 208 4.17 1.63 2.69
N LEU A 209 4.59 0.80 3.63
CA LEU A 209 3.76 0.41 4.77
C LEU A 209 3.39 1.62 5.64
N GLN A 210 4.33 2.55 5.86
CA GLN A 210 4.06 3.78 6.59
C GLN A 210 3.00 4.65 5.91
N THR A 211 3.10 4.78 4.59
CA THR A 211 2.08 5.48 3.79
C THR A 211 0.71 4.82 3.95
N LEU A 212 0.65 3.49 3.85
CA LEU A 212 -0.60 2.75 4.03
C LEU A 212 -1.15 2.86 5.45
N ARG A 213 -0.29 2.93 6.46
CA ARG A 213 -0.69 3.19 7.85
C ARG A 213 -1.33 4.56 8.02
N GLY A 214 -0.78 5.60 7.39
CA GLY A 214 -1.40 6.93 7.35
C GLY A 214 -2.80 6.89 6.75
N LEU A 215 -2.94 6.28 5.56
CA LEU A 215 -4.24 6.12 4.90
C LEU A 215 -5.23 5.27 5.71
N ALA A 216 -4.75 4.28 6.46
CA ALA A 216 -5.57 3.47 7.35
C ALA A 216 -6.12 4.29 8.53
N LEU A 217 -5.29 5.15 9.12
CA LEU A 217 -5.72 6.06 10.19
C LEU A 217 -6.76 7.06 9.66
N ASP A 218 -6.55 7.60 8.46
CA ASP A 218 -7.50 8.50 7.80
C ASP A 218 -8.84 7.80 7.53
N LEU A 219 -8.82 6.58 6.97
CA LEU A 219 -10.02 5.77 6.74
C LEU A 219 -10.81 5.57 8.04
N ILE A 220 -10.13 5.15 9.11
CA ILE A 220 -10.77 4.90 10.40
C ILE A 220 -11.45 6.17 10.91
N GLU A 221 -10.80 7.33 10.80
CA GLU A 221 -11.36 8.60 11.23
C GLU A 221 -12.54 9.06 10.35
N GLU A 222 -12.46 8.87 9.03
CA GLU A 222 -13.57 9.14 8.11
C GLU A 222 -14.79 8.26 8.39
N LEU A 223 -14.58 6.97 8.67
CA LEU A 223 -15.64 6.05 9.04
C LEU A 223 -16.29 6.41 10.38
N ARG A 224 -15.50 6.84 11.38
CA ARG A 224 -16.04 7.32 12.67
C ARG A 224 -16.87 8.59 12.50
N SER A 225 -16.29 9.61 11.86
CA SER A 225 -16.93 10.92 11.70
C SER A 225 -18.22 10.84 10.88
N THR A 226 -18.33 9.88 9.96
CA THR A 226 -19.54 9.62 9.16
C THR A 226 -20.56 8.73 9.90
N GLY A 227 -20.21 8.19 11.08
CA GLY A 227 -21.08 7.30 11.87
C GLY A 227 -21.20 5.88 11.31
N CYS A 228 -20.25 5.46 10.48
CA CYS A 228 -20.18 4.11 9.90
C CYS A 228 -19.76 3.07 10.95
N ILE A 229 -18.93 3.49 11.90
CA ILE A 229 -18.45 2.70 13.04
C ILE A 229 -18.68 3.48 14.34
N PRO A 230 -18.88 2.80 15.48
CA PRO A 230 -19.10 3.47 16.75
C PRO A 230 -17.93 4.39 17.12
N ALA A 231 -18.23 5.52 17.75
CA ALA A 231 -17.22 6.38 18.35
C ALA A 231 -16.49 5.61 19.47
N ASP A 232 -15.19 5.89 19.62
CA ASP A 232 -14.35 5.26 20.63
C ASP A 232 -14.97 5.48 22.03
N PRO A 233 -15.35 4.43 22.77
CA PRO A 233 -16.03 4.60 24.07
C PRO A 233 -15.14 5.30 25.12
N ASP A 234 -13.82 5.30 24.91
CA ASP A 234 -12.83 5.90 25.82
C ASP A 234 -12.55 7.40 25.55
N LYS A 235 -13.27 8.03 24.62
CA LYS A 235 -13.17 9.48 24.32
C LYS A 235 -14.49 10.27 24.51
N SER A 236 -15.38 9.78 25.38
CA SER A 236 -16.65 10.44 25.73
C SER A 236 -16.57 11.17 27.07
#